data_AF-A0AAT9HMI0-F1
#
_entry.id   AF-A0AAT9HMI0-F1
#
_cell.length_a   1.000
_cell.length_b   1.000
_cell.length_c   1.000
_cell.angle_alpha   90.00
_cell.angle_beta   90.00
_cell.angle_gamma   90.00
#
_symmetry.space_group_name_H-M   'P 1'
#
loop_
_entity.id
_entity.type
_entity.pdbx_description
1 polymer ?
#
loop_
_entity_poly.entity_id
_entity_poly.type
_entity_poly.pdbx_seq_one_letter_code
_entity_poly.pdbx_strand_id
1 'polypeptide(L)'
;MLLLDEPFSNLDAKLRDRSRQWLKNLQSQVGVTTVFVTHDQDEALSVSDRVAVMNLGRVHQVGTPDEIYDRPADLFVADFVGTANILTATITEADGSHALIRVDGLDRPLRVPHTGRQLGSARVCVRPENIDIHRPGAAAPPPTR
;
A
#
# COMPACT_ATOMS: atom_id res chain seq x y z
N MET A 1 0.37 3.49 -29.13
CA MET A 1 0.90 2.99 -27.86
C MET A 1 2.12 3.84 -27.51
N LEU A 2 2.18 4.36 -26.29
CA LEU A 2 3.30 5.16 -25.77
C LEU A 2 4.04 4.34 -24.70
N LEU A 3 5.37 4.29 -24.80
CA LEU A 3 6.24 3.64 -23.81
C LEU A 3 7.21 4.67 -23.26
N LEU A 4 7.27 4.81 -21.94
CA LEU A 4 8.12 5.79 -21.25
C LEU A 4 8.97 5.08 -20.19
N ASP A 5 10.26 5.36 -20.17
CA ASP A 5 11.18 4.79 -19.19
C ASP A 5 11.76 5.94 -18.34
N GLU A 6 11.43 5.96 -17.05
CA GLU A 6 11.88 6.95 -16.07
C GLU A 6 11.74 8.43 -16.52
N PRO A 7 10.57 8.84 -17.07
CA PRO A 7 10.44 10.09 -17.83
C PRO A 7 10.63 11.37 -17.00
N PHE A 8 10.54 11.28 -15.68
CA PHE A 8 10.60 12.44 -14.77
C PHE A 8 11.78 12.41 -13.80
N SER A 9 12.60 11.36 -13.86
CA SER A 9 13.71 11.11 -12.92
C SER A 9 14.72 12.27 -12.81
N ASN A 10 14.96 12.99 -13.91
CA ASN A 10 15.93 14.09 -14.00
C ASN A 10 15.35 15.49 -13.71
N LEU A 11 14.10 15.60 -13.24
CA LEU A 11 13.43 16.90 -13.01
C LEU A 11 13.42 17.27 -11.52
N ASP A 12 13.51 18.56 -11.21
CA ASP A 12 13.24 19.04 -9.84
C ASP A 12 11.79 18.76 -9.44
N ALA A 13 11.51 18.70 -8.12
CA ALA A 13 10.20 18.31 -7.60
C ALA A 13 9.01 19.11 -8.20
N LYS A 14 9.14 20.44 -8.34
CA LYS A 14 8.05 21.28 -8.84
C LYS A 14 7.81 21.08 -10.33
N LEU A 15 8.87 20.89 -11.11
CA LEU A 15 8.76 20.61 -12.53
C LEU A 15 8.25 19.19 -12.77
N ARG A 16 8.67 18.24 -11.93
CA ARG A 16 8.22 16.85 -11.92
C ARG A 16 6.70 16.76 -11.76
N ASP A 17 6.14 17.40 -10.74
CA ASP A 17 4.69 17.39 -10.49
C ASP A 17 3.89 18.00 -11.64
N ARG A 18 4.37 19.11 -12.21
CA ARG A 18 3.74 19.72 -13.39
C ARG A 18 3.78 18.80 -14.61
N SER A 19 4.92 18.15 -14.86
CA SER A 19 5.08 17.21 -15.97
C SER A 19 4.20 15.97 -15.80
N ARG A 20 4.07 15.44 -14.58
CA ARG A 20 3.16 14.32 -14.26
C ARG A 20 1.71 14.68 -14.59
N GLN A 21 1.25 15.85 -14.14
CA GLN A 21 -0.11 16.33 -14.40
C GLN A 21 -0.34 16.57 -15.90
N TRP A 22 0.65 17.15 -16.59
CA TRP A 22 0.59 17.36 -18.03
C TRP A 22 0.50 16.04 -18.80
N LEU A 23 1.31 15.03 -18.44
CA LEU A 23 1.27 13.72 -19.07
C LEU A 23 -0.08 13.03 -18.87
N LYS A 24 -0.63 13.06 -17.65
CA LYS A 24 -1.96 12.50 -17.34
C LYS A 24 -3.04 13.14 -18.21
N ASN A 25 -3.04 14.47 -18.29
CA ASN A 25 -4.00 15.21 -19.10
C ASN A 25 -3.84 14.90 -20.60
N LEU A 26 -2.61 14.85 -21.10
CA LEU A 26 -2.32 14.53 -22.50
C LEU A 26 -2.77 13.10 -22.85
N GLN A 27 -2.44 12.12 -22.01
CA GLN A 27 -2.87 10.73 -22.20
C GLN A 27 -4.39 10.64 -22.25
N SER A 28 -5.09 11.33 -21.35
CA SER A 28 -6.56 11.33 -21.30
C SER A 28 -7.18 12.02 -22.51
N GLN A 29 -6.56 13.07 -23.03
CA GLN A 29 -7.02 13.77 -24.25
C GLN A 29 -6.80 12.96 -25.53
N VAL A 30 -5.66 12.29 -25.66
CA VAL A 30 -5.27 11.58 -26.88
C VAL A 30 -5.84 10.17 -26.90
N GLY A 31 -6.14 9.57 -25.75
CA GLY A 31 -6.75 8.24 -25.64
C GLY A 31 -5.83 7.10 -26.04
N VAL A 32 -4.51 7.30 -25.97
CA VAL A 32 -3.52 6.26 -26.28
C VAL A 32 -3.23 5.40 -25.07
N THR A 33 -3.06 4.10 -25.30
CA THR A 33 -2.51 3.19 -24.29
C THR A 33 -1.06 3.58 -24.00
N THR A 34 -0.78 3.88 -22.74
CA THR A 34 0.54 4.28 -22.25
C THR A 34 1.01 3.30 -21.20
N VAL A 35 2.25 2.83 -21.33
CA VAL A 35 2.96 2.11 -20.27
C VAL A 35 4.16 2.98 -19.90
N PHE A 36 4.31 3.27 -18.62
CA PHE A 36 5.53 3.93 -18.13
C PHE A 36 6.13 3.16 -16.97
N VAL A 37 7.45 3.20 -16.88
CA VAL A 37 8.25 2.54 -15.84
C VAL A 37 8.90 3.62 -14.98
N THR A 38 8.84 3.45 -13.67
CA THR A 38 9.42 4.37 -12.68
C THR A 38 9.79 3.58 -11.42
N HIS A 39 10.80 4.07 -10.71
CA HIS A 39 11.15 3.64 -9.36
C HIS A 39 10.49 4.49 -8.27
N ASP A 40 9.78 5.56 -8.65
CA ASP A 40 9.07 6.45 -7.73
C ASP A 40 7.61 5.97 -7.57
N GLN A 41 7.28 5.53 -6.37
CA GLN A 41 5.93 5.05 -6.04
C GLN A 41 4.86 6.14 -6.19
N ASP A 42 5.17 7.40 -5.88
CA ASP A 42 4.19 8.48 -5.92
C ASP A 42 3.83 8.80 -7.37
N GLU A 43 4.77 8.62 -8.30
CA GLU A 43 4.53 8.68 -9.75
C GLU A 43 3.57 7.59 -10.19
N ALA A 44 3.88 6.35 -9.81
CA ALA A 44 3.10 5.19 -10.21
C ALA A 44 1.65 5.32 -9.71
N LEU A 45 1.45 5.70 -8.45
CA LEU A 45 0.14 5.79 -7.82
C LEU A 45 -0.69 7.01 -8.28
N SER A 46 -0.07 8.13 -8.62
CA SER A 46 -0.81 9.37 -8.96
C SER A 46 -1.25 9.47 -10.42
N VAL A 47 -0.49 8.86 -11.34
CA VAL A 47 -0.70 9.00 -12.78
C VAL A 47 -1.38 7.79 -13.41
N SER A 48 -1.23 6.59 -12.83
CA SER A 48 -1.65 5.34 -13.47
C SER A 48 -3.08 4.94 -13.16
N ASP A 49 -3.79 4.43 -14.16
CA ASP A 49 -5.07 3.74 -13.95
C ASP A 49 -4.86 2.39 -13.24
N ARG A 50 -3.75 1.71 -13.55
CA ARG A 50 -3.31 0.46 -12.93
C ARG A 50 -1.80 0.44 -12.76
N VAL A 51 -1.34 -0.19 -11.68
CA VAL A 51 0.07 -0.31 -11.31
C VAL A 51 0.44 -1.78 -11.25
N ALA A 52 1.58 -2.12 -11.84
CA ALA A 52 2.21 -3.43 -11.68
C ALA A 52 3.46 -3.27 -10.80
N VAL A 53 3.42 -3.84 -9.59
CA VAL A 53 4.55 -3.83 -8.66
C VAL A 53 5.43 -5.04 -8.97
N MET A 54 6.73 -4.79 -9.15
CA MET A 54 7.70 -5.81 -9.54
C MET A 54 8.89 -5.87 -8.58
N ASN A 55 9.41 -7.07 -8.37
CA ASN A 55 10.65 -7.30 -7.63
C ASN A 55 11.44 -8.44 -8.29
N LEU A 56 12.76 -8.26 -8.45
CA LEU A 56 13.65 -9.27 -9.05
C LEU A 56 13.11 -9.88 -10.37
N GLY A 57 12.53 -9.04 -11.23
CA GLY A 57 11.96 -9.45 -12.51
C GLY A 57 10.63 -10.22 -12.42
N ARG A 58 9.99 -10.30 -11.25
CA ARG A 58 8.67 -10.92 -11.05
C ARG A 58 7.63 -9.88 -10.69
N VAL A 59 6.43 -10.03 -11.25
CA VAL A 59 5.27 -9.23 -10.86
C VAL A 59 4.71 -9.79 -9.55
N HIS A 60 4.65 -8.95 -8.53
CA HIS A 60 4.09 -9.29 -7.23
C HIS A 60 2.59 -8.98 -7.17
N GLN A 61 2.17 -7.85 -7.73
CA GLN A 61 0.77 -7.45 -7.75
C GLN A 61 0.48 -6.54 -8.94
N VAL A 62 -0.72 -6.66 -9.51
CA VAL A 62 -1.27 -5.71 -10.47
C VAL A 62 -2.67 -5.31 -10.02
N GLY A 63 -2.91 -4.01 -9.87
CA GLY A 63 -4.18 -3.48 -9.38
C GLY A 63 -4.33 -2.00 -9.65
N THR A 64 -5.43 -1.41 -9.20
CA THR A 64 -5.54 0.06 -9.11
C THR A 64 -4.58 0.58 -8.03
N PRO A 65 -4.21 1.88 -8.05
CA PRO A 65 -3.42 2.48 -6.97
C PRO A 65 -3.97 2.18 -5.57
N ASP A 66 -5.29 2.29 -5.39
CA ASP A 66 -5.97 2.00 -4.13
C ASP A 66 -5.83 0.52 -3.73
N GLU A 67 -5.98 -0.42 -4.67
CA GLU A 67 -5.81 -1.85 -4.39
C GLU A 67 -4.37 -2.19 -3.99
N ILE A 68 -3.38 -1.59 -4.66
CA ILE A 68 -1.97 -1.78 -4.32
C ILE A 68 -1.68 -1.26 -2.91
N TYR A 69 -2.23 -0.09 -2.55
CA TYR A 69 -1.97 0.56 -1.27
C TYR A 69 -2.74 -0.08 -0.10
N ASP A 70 -4.04 -0.27 -0.24
CA ASP A 70 -4.95 -0.73 0.82
C ASP A 70 -4.95 -2.25 0.98
N ARG A 71 -4.68 -3.00 -0.09
CA ARG A 71 -4.76 -4.46 -0.11
C ARG A 71 -3.51 -5.07 -0.76
N PRO A 72 -2.33 -4.88 -0.17
CA PRO A 72 -1.10 -5.45 -0.69
C PRO A 72 -1.18 -6.99 -0.69
N ALA A 73 -0.77 -7.61 -1.78
CA ALA A 73 -0.82 -9.06 -1.99
C ALA A 73 0.17 -9.82 -1.09
N ASP A 74 1.28 -9.18 -0.75
CA ASP A 74 2.31 -9.73 0.13
C ASP A 74 3.03 -8.64 0.93
N LEU A 75 3.96 -9.09 1.77
CA LEU A 75 4.73 -8.21 2.63
C LEU A 75 5.63 -7.25 1.87
N PHE A 76 6.16 -7.68 0.72
CA PHE A 76 7.02 -6.83 -0.10
C PHE A 76 6.21 -5.66 -0.65
N VAL A 77 5.03 -5.91 -1.23
CA VAL A 77 4.18 -4.82 -1.74
C VAL A 77 3.74 -3.88 -0.61
N ALA A 78 3.41 -4.44 0.57
CA ALA A 78 3.03 -3.66 1.73
C ALA A 78 4.15 -2.71 2.22
N ASP A 79 5.39 -3.19 2.23
CA ASP A 79 6.58 -2.44 2.67
C ASP A 79 7.08 -1.47 1.58
N PHE A 80 6.97 -1.87 0.32
CA PHE A 80 7.50 -1.13 -0.82
C PHE A 80 6.62 0.06 -1.19
N VAL A 81 5.30 -0.04 -1.04
CA VAL A 81 4.36 1.01 -1.47
C VAL A 81 3.88 1.80 -0.26
N GLY A 82 4.31 3.06 -0.19
CA GLY A 82 3.97 4.00 0.87
C GLY A 82 4.80 3.76 2.14
N THR A 83 4.29 4.25 3.27
CA THR A 83 4.85 3.93 4.59
C THR A 83 3.98 2.89 5.27
N ALA A 84 4.60 1.89 5.89
CA ALA A 84 3.90 0.86 6.66
C ALA A 84 4.66 0.57 7.95
N ASN A 85 3.92 0.36 9.04
CA ASN A 85 4.45 -0.25 10.25
C ASN A 85 4.25 -1.75 10.15
N ILE A 86 5.34 -2.52 10.16
CA ILE A 86 5.27 -3.97 10.07
C ILE A 86 5.67 -4.58 11.40
N LEU A 87 4.69 -5.17 12.07
CA LEU A 87 4.83 -5.76 13.40
C LEU A 87 4.83 -7.29 13.31
N THR A 88 5.62 -7.93 14.15
CA THR A 88 5.57 -9.39 14.32
C THR A 88 4.35 -9.75 15.16
N ALA A 89 3.67 -10.83 14.78
CA ALA A 89 2.51 -11.33 15.48
C ALA A 89 2.41 -12.86 15.41
N THR A 90 1.54 -13.43 16.23
CA THR A 90 1.13 -14.83 16.18
C THR A 90 -0.38 -14.92 16.11
N ILE A 91 -0.93 -15.64 15.13
CA ILE A 91 -2.34 -16.00 15.08
C ILE A 91 -2.56 -17.15 16.06
N THR A 92 -3.29 -16.91 17.15
CA THR A 92 -3.52 -17.90 18.20
C THR A 92 -4.82 -18.66 18.01
N GLU A 93 -5.85 -17.99 17.47
CA GLU A 93 -7.18 -18.58 17.25
C GLU A 93 -7.78 -18.04 15.95
N ALA A 94 -8.66 -18.83 15.32
CA ALA A 94 -9.45 -18.42 14.17
C ALA A 94 -10.81 -19.12 14.18
N ASP A 95 -11.89 -18.37 14.00
CA ASP A 95 -13.28 -18.87 13.97
C ASP A 95 -13.89 -18.90 12.56
N GLY A 96 -13.05 -18.73 11.53
CA GLY A 96 -13.43 -18.65 10.12
C GLY A 96 -13.83 -17.25 9.65
N SER A 97 -14.37 -16.41 10.55
CA SER A 97 -14.71 -15.00 10.25
C SER A 97 -13.67 -14.02 10.79
N HIS A 98 -13.12 -14.33 11.96
CA HIS A 98 -12.14 -13.53 12.67
C HIS A 98 -10.97 -14.39 13.14
N ALA A 99 -9.84 -13.72 13.32
CA ALA A 99 -8.65 -14.27 13.95
C ALA A 99 -8.34 -13.47 15.23
N LEU A 100 -7.87 -14.17 16.25
CA LEU A 100 -7.25 -13.57 17.41
C LEU A 100 -5.73 -13.58 17.19
N ILE A 101 -5.11 -12.40 17.23
CA ILE A 101 -3.68 -12.23 17.01
C ILE A 101 -3.00 -11.64 18.24
N ARG A 102 -1.84 -12.18 18.61
CA ARG A 102 -0.94 -11.57 19.60
C ARG A 102 0.14 -10.83 18.85
N VAL A 103 0.24 -9.52 19.03
CA VAL A 103 1.25 -8.66 18.41
C VAL A 103 2.35 -8.38 19.41
N ASP A 104 3.60 -8.44 18.99
CA ASP A 104 4.74 -8.15 19.86
C ASP A 104 4.68 -6.70 20.33
N GLY A 105 4.79 -6.49 21.65
CA GLY A 105 4.70 -5.16 22.27
C GLY A 105 3.29 -4.71 22.64
N LEU A 106 2.24 -5.50 22.37
CA LEU A 106 0.88 -5.25 22.86
C LEU A 106 0.51 -6.21 24.00
N ASP A 107 -0.06 -5.68 25.08
CA ASP A 107 -0.47 -6.46 26.25
C ASP A 107 -1.67 -7.37 25.99
N ARG A 108 -2.50 -7.01 25.01
CA ARG A 108 -3.76 -7.70 24.71
C ARG A 108 -3.77 -8.19 23.27
N PRO A 109 -4.35 -9.38 23.02
CA PRO A 109 -4.56 -9.82 21.66
C PRO A 109 -5.61 -8.95 20.96
N LEU A 110 -5.46 -8.82 19.65
CA LEU A 110 -6.39 -8.09 18.78
C LEU A 110 -7.28 -9.07 18.03
N ARG A 111 -8.56 -8.75 17.91
CA ARG A 111 -9.49 -9.47 17.03
C ARG A 111 -9.53 -8.77 15.69
N VAL A 112 -9.16 -9.48 14.63
CA VAL A 112 -9.10 -8.95 13.26
C VAL A 112 -9.92 -9.82 12.31
N PRO A 113 -10.38 -9.31 11.16
CA PRO A 113 -10.98 -10.15 10.12
C PRO A 113 -10.05 -11.28 9.71
N HIS A 114 -10.59 -12.49 9.55
CA HIS A 114 -9.80 -13.64 9.15
C HIS A 114 -9.47 -13.58 7.66
N THR A 115 -8.20 -13.70 7.33
CA THR A 115 -7.69 -13.62 5.94
C THR A 115 -7.36 -15.00 5.36
N GLY A 116 -7.86 -16.08 5.96
CA GLY A 116 -7.56 -17.46 5.55
C GLY A 116 -6.15 -17.94 5.90
N ARG A 117 -5.41 -17.17 6.71
CA ARG A 117 -4.07 -17.52 7.19
C ARG A 117 -4.13 -18.59 8.28
N GLN A 118 -3.18 -19.52 8.26
CA GLN A 118 -3.08 -20.57 9.29
C GLN A 118 -2.65 -19.99 10.65
N LEU A 119 -2.91 -20.75 11.71
CA LEU A 119 -2.40 -20.43 13.05
C LEU A 119 -0.86 -20.41 13.05
N GLY A 120 -0.27 -19.61 13.93
CA GLY A 120 1.17 -19.48 14.08
C GLY A 120 1.71 -18.11 13.65
N SER A 121 2.98 -18.07 13.25
CA SER A 121 3.71 -16.82 12.98
C SER A 121 3.06 -16.01 11.86
N ALA A 122 2.94 -14.71 12.08
CA ALA A 122 2.34 -13.75 11.18
C ALA A 122 3.04 -12.39 11.24
N ARG A 123 2.73 -11.54 10.26
CA ARG A 123 3.11 -10.13 10.22
C ARG A 123 1.84 -9.30 10.11
N VAL A 124 1.78 -8.22 10.88
CA VAL A 124 0.70 -7.24 10.81
C VAL A 124 1.24 -5.99 10.15
N CYS A 125 0.57 -5.54 9.10
CA CYS A 125 0.85 -4.27 8.46
C CYS A 125 -0.16 -3.24 8.98
N VAL A 126 0.33 -2.11 9.49
CA VAL A 126 -0.49 -0.98 9.94
C VAL A 126 0.00 0.27 9.23
N ARG A 127 -0.86 0.86 8.40
CA ARG A 127 -0.57 2.15 7.77
C ARG A 127 -0.57 3.27 8.82
N PRO A 128 0.37 4.22 8.79
CA PRO A 128 0.46 5.29 9.78
C PRO A 128 -0.84 6.09 9.96
N GLU A 129 -1.55 6.35 8.87
CA GLU A 129 -2.83 7.08 8.87
C GLU A 129 -4.00 6.29 9.50
N ASN A 130 -3.81 4.99 9.76
CA ASN A 130 -4.75 4.16 10.53
C ASN A 130 -4.39 4.09 12.02
N ILE A 131 -3.48 4.94 12.51
CA ILE A 131 -3.05 4.98 13.91
C ILE A 131 -3.47 6.31 14.54
N ASP A 132 -4.38 6.24 15.50
CA ASP A 132 -4.74 7.36 16.36
C ASP A 132 -3.99 7.28 17.70
N ILE A 133 -3.40 8.40 18.12
CA ILE A 133 -2.63 8.50 19.37
C ILE A 133 -3.47 9.26 20.41
N HIS A 134 -3.70 8.63 21.56
CA HIS A 134 -4.45 9.22 22.67
C HIS A 134 -3.63 9.27 23.96
N ARG A 135 -3.99 10.21 24.83
CA ARG A 135 -3.47 10.22 26.20
C ARG A 135 -4.05 9.03 26.98
N PRO A 136 -3.26 8.37 27.84
CA PRO A 136 -3.76 7.32 28.72
C PRO A 136 -4.98 7.80 29.54
N GLY A 137 -6.08 7.03 29.52
CA GLY A 137 -7.31 7.34 30.25
C GLY A 137 -8.30 8.27 29.54
N ALA A 138 -7.96 8.83 28.37
CA ALA A 138 -8.95 9.48 27.51
C ALA A 138 -9.81 8.41 26.80
N ALA A 139 -11.11 8.66 26.66
CA ALA A 139 -11.97 7.79 25.85
C ALA A 139 -11.45 7.77 24.41
N ALA A 140 -11.28 6.56 23.84
CA ALA A 140 -10.93 6.43 22.45
C ALA A 140 -12.08 7.01 21.59
N PRO A 141 -11.80 7.91 20.65
CA PRO A 141 -12.79 8.30 19.65
C PRO A 141 -13.20 7.07 18.83
N PRO A 142 -14.39 7.11 18.21
CA PRO A 142 -14.79 6.05 17.28
C PRO A 142 -13.74 5.89 16.17
N PRO A 143 -13.53 4.66 15.67
CA PRO A 143 -12.60 4.42 14.58
C PRO A 143 -12.98 5.27 13.37
N THR A 144 -11.99 5.87 12.72
CA THR A 144 -12.17 6.79 11.60
C THR A 144 -12.44 6.09 10.26
N ARG A 145 -12.49 4.74 10.21
CA ARG A 145 -12.92 3.93 9.06
C ARG A 145 -13.31 2.52 9.48
#